data_AF-A0AAN5CIC3-F1
#
_entry.id   AF-A0AAN5CIC3-F1
#
_cell.length_a   1.000
_cell.length_b   1.000
_cell.length_c   1.000
_cell.angle_alpha   90.00
_cell.angle_beta   90.00
_cell.angle_gamma   90.00
#
_symmetry.space_group_name_H-M   'P 1'
#
loop_
_entity.id
_entity.type
_entity.pdbx_description
1 polymer ?
#
loop_
_entity_poly.entity_id
_entity_poly.type
_entity_poly.pdbx_seq_one_letter_code
_entity_poly.pdbx_strand_id
1 'polypeptide(L)'
;SAYQKMEENFDSLDEMELTQPLYEDKFCKLFPGKLEIVRFYFPTAKSKIILIKDIKTVYYKRQVLKEDLLLSKGWGKNFSNIWWACDMNRTCRDVLNNGESAGWYNIVIDNGEKTLKGFSSTNYDSFIQALRPFLPKEALVMQGMP
;
A
#
# COMPACT_ATOMS: atom_id res chain seq x y z
N SER A 1 -41.28 -0.67 12.49
CA SER A 1 -41.25 -0.31 13.93
C SER A 1 -40.11 0.67 14.19
N ALA A 2 -40.19 1.53 15.22
CA ALA A 2 -39.07 2.43 15.59
C ALA A 2 -37.78 1.65 15.93
N TYR A 3 -37.93 0.40 16.38
CA TYR A 3 -36.83 -0.53 16.65
C TYR A 3 -36.11 -1.00 15.38
N GLN A 4 -36.82 -1.35 14.31
CA GLN A 4 -36.20 -1.69 13.02
C GLN A 4 -35.41 -0.52 12.43
N LYS A 5 -35.92 0.71 12.61
CA LYS A 5 -35.23 1.93 12.16
C LYS A 5 -33.97 2.24 12.98
N MET A 6 -33.86 1.74 14.21
CA MET A 6 -32.66 1.88 15.05
C MET A 6 -31.63 0.80 14.72
N GLU A 7 -32.05 -0.45 14.51
CA GLU A 7 -31.15 -1.53 14.07
C GLU A 7 -30.53 -1.23 12.70
N GLU A 8 -31.34 -0.78 11.73
CA GLU A 8 -30.85 -0.37 10.39
C GLU A 8 -29.87 0.82 10.47
N ASN A 9 -30.08 1.75 11.40
CA ASN A 9 -29.16 2.88 11.62
C ASN A 9 -27.88 2.46 12.33
N PHE A 10 -27.91 1.45 13.20
CA PHE A 10 -26.72 0.97 13.91
C PHE A 10 -25.84 0.12 12.99
N ASP A 11 -26.45 -0.80 12.23
CA ASP A 11 -25.75 -1.60 11.21
C ASP A 11 -25.15 -0.71 10.10
N SER A 12 -25.87 0.34 9.67
CA SER A 12 -25.35 1.26 8.64
C SER A 12 -24.23 2.16 9.13
N LEU A 13 -24.14 2.48 10.42
CA LEU A 13 -23.03 3.24 11.00
C LEU A 13 -21.75 2.40 11.05
N ASP A 14 -21.84 1.14 11.43
CA ASP A 14 -20.72 0.20 11.43
C ASP A 14 -20.25 -0.11 9.99
N GLU A 15 -21.17 -0.27 9.04
CA GLU A 15 -20.82 -0.41 7.62
C GLU A 15 -20.18 0.86 7.04
N MET A 16 -20.66 2.05 7.44
CA MET A 16 -20.04 3.32 7.06
C MET A 16 -18.63 3.47 7.64
N GLU A 17 -18.38 3.09 8.89
CA GLU A 17 -17.02 3.10 9.46
C GLU A 17 -16.07 2.15 8.71
N LEU A 18 -16.55 0.97 8.31
CA LEU A 18 -15.74 0.02 7.53
C LEU A 18 -15.45 0.46 6.10
N THR A 19 -16.21 1.44 5.58
CA THR A 19 -16.02 2.00 4.24
C THR A 19 -15.21 3.29 4.21
N GLN A 20 -14.91 3.88 5.37
CA GLN A 20 -13.98 5.02 5.44
C GLN A 20 -12.53 4.54 5.53
N PRO A 21 -11.61 5.16 4.77
CA PRO A 21 -10.20 4.81 4.86
C PRO A 21 -9.61 5.35 6.18
N LEU A 22 -8.91 4.48 6.91
CA LEU A 22 -8.07 4.83 8.05
C LEU A 22 -6.86 5.68 7.63
N TYR A 23 -6.42 5.48 6.39
CA TYR A 23 -5.35 6.23 5.77
C TYR A 23 -5.54 6.23 4.26
N GLU A 24 -5.28 7.37 3.63
CA GLU A 24 -5.32 7.52 2.18
C GLU A 24 -4.08 8.27 1.70
N ASP A 25 -3.44 7.72 0.67
CA ASP A 25 -2.30 8.28 -0.03
C ASP A 25 -2.55 8.13 -1.55
N LYS A 26 -1.71 8.78 -2.35
CA LYS A 26 -1.81 8.79 -3.81
C LYS A 26 -1.83 7.39 -4.44
N PHE A 27 -1.20 6.41 -3.80
CA PHE A 27 -1.03 5.05 -4.34
C PHE A 27 -1.70 3.96 -3.52
N CYS A 28 -2.32 4.29 -2.38
CA CYS A 28 -3.03 3.31 -1.58
C CYS A 28 -4.13 3.92 -0.72
N LYS A 29 -5.10 3.08 -0.36
CA LYS A 29 -6.11 3.36 0.66
C LYS A 29 -6.14 2.19 1.63
N LEU A 30 -6.10 2.50 2.93
CA LEU A 30 -6.14 1.51 3.99
C LEU A 30 -7.48 1.59 4.71
N PHE A 31 -8.11 0.44 4.90
CA PHE A 31 -9.36 0.25 5.63
C PHE A 31 -9.15 -0.80 6.73
N PRO A 32 -10.04 -0.93 7.73
CA PRO A 32 -9.86 -1.86 8.86
C PRO A 32 -9.57 -3.33 8.49
N GLY A 33 -10.02 -3.81 7.31
CA GLY A 33 -9.81 -5.20 6.86
C GLY A 33 -9.04 -5.37 5.55
N LYS A 34 -8.76 -4.28 4.82
CA LYS A 34 -8.17 -4.35 3.48
C LYS A 34 -7.23 -3.19 3.20
N LEU A 35 -6.21 -3.49 2.40
CA LEU A 35 -5.36 -2.52 1.73
C LEU A 35 -5.71 -2.51 0.25
N GLU A 36 -6.10 -1.35 -0.26
CA GLU A 36 -6.26 -1.10 -1.68
C GLU A 36 -5.02 -0.42 -2.23
N ILE A 37 -4.35 -1.04 -3.19
CA ILE A 37 -3.25 -0.43 -3.94
C ILE A 37 -3.82 0.12 -5.24
N VAL A 38 -3.77 1.43 -5.40
CA VAL A 38 -4.41 2.17 -6.49
C VAL A 38 -3.55 2.07 -7.76
N ARG A 39 -4.19 1.95 -8.94
CA ARG A 39 -3.51 1.85 -10.25
C ARG A 39 -2.49 0.71 -10.34
N PHE A 40 -2.85 -0.45 -9.82
CA PHE A 40 -1.93 -1.58 -9.71
C PHE A 40 -1.75 -2.35 -11.02
N TYR A 41 -2.85 -2.74 -11.67
CA TYR A 41 -2.80 -3.65 -12.82
C TYR A 41 -2.56 -2.92 -14.15
N PHE A 42 -1.43 -3.20 -14.81
CA PHE A 42 -1.19 -2.78 -16.19
C PHE A 42 -2.00 -3.62 -17.18
N PRO A 43 -2.60 -3.03 -18.24
CA PRO A 43 -2.68 -1.60 -18.56
C PRO A 43 -3.93 -0.91 -17.98
N THR A 44 -4.82 -1.66 -17.35
CA THR A 44 -6.17 -1.18 -16.96
C THR A 44 -6.19 -0.16 -15.82
N ALA A 45 -5.07 -0.01 -15.10
CA ALA A 45 -4.95 0.80 -13.88
C ALA A 45 -6.00 0.44 -12.81
N LYS A 46 -6.54 -0.79 -12.83
CA LYS A 46 -7.41 -1.30 -11.77
C LYS A 46 -6.63 -1.43 -10.47
N SER A 47 -7.29 -1.16 -9.35
CA SER A 47 -6.72 -1.35 -8.02
C SER A 47 -6.54 -2.83 -7.70
N LYS A 48 -5.55 -3.14 -6.87
CA LYS A 48 -5.39 -4.46 -6.24
C LYS A 48 -5.86 -4.35 -4.80
N ILE A 49 -6.75 -5.26 -4.40
CA ILE A 49 -7.17 -5.40 -3.01
C ILE A 49 -6.35 -6.52 -2.38
N ILE A 50 -5.85 -6.26 -1.18
CA ILE A 50 -5.15 -7.21 -0.31
C ILE A 50 -5.92 -7.22 1.02
N LEU A 51 -6.32 -8.40 1.50
CA LEU A 51 -6.89 -8.50 2.83
C LEU A 51 -5.76 -8.40 3.86
N ILE A 52 -5.95 -7.61 4.91
CA ILE A 52 -4.90 -7.39 5.91
C ILE A 52 -4.50 -8.69 6.60
N LYS A 53 -5.47 -9.57 6.85
CA LYS A 53 -5.24 -10.90 7.44
C LYS A 53 -4.27 -11.80 6.65
N ASP A 54 -4.12 -11.54 5.35
CA ASP A 54 -3.24 -12.34 4.48
C ASP A 54 -1.81 -11.78 4.43
N ILE A 55 -1.57 -10.59 5.00
CA ILE A 55 -0.26 -9.94 5.00
C ILE A 55 0.69 -10.71 5.93
N LYS A 56 1.79 -11.18 5.36
CA LYS A 56 2.88 -11.87 6.05
C LYS A 56 4.02 -10.93 6.40
N THR A 57 4.42 -10.09 5.45
CA THR A 57 5.52 -9.14 5.64
C THR A 57 5.23 -7.82 4.95
N VAL A 58 5.52 -6.72 5.63
CA VAL A 58 5.54 -5.37 5.08
C VAL A 58 6.98 -4.89 5.05
N TYR A 59 7.57 -4.80 3.87
CA TYR A 59 8.90 -4.22 3.69
C TYR A 59 8.76 -2.72 3.41
N TYR A 60 9.66 -1.94 3.96
CA TYR A 60 9.72 -0.50 3.70
C TYR A 60 11.15 0.00 3.52
N LYS A 61 11.37 0.86 2.54
CA LYS A 61 12.65 1.50 2.30
C LYS A 61 12.44 2.92 1.81
N ARG A 62 13.24 3.89 2.29
CA ARG A 62 13.26 5.22 1.66
C ARG A 62 13.73 5.08 0.22
N GLN A 63 13.09 5.80 -0.71
CA GLN A 63 13.47 5.76 -2.12
C GLN A 63 14.87 6.34 -2.30
N VAL A 64 15.73 5.59 -2.99
CA VAL A 64 17.10 5.99 -3.36
C VAL A 64 17.37 5.47 -4.77
N LEU A 65 17.40 6.39 -5.75
CA LEU A 65 17.45 6.03 -7.18
C LEU A 65 18.55 5.03 -7.53
N LYS A 66 19.80 5.29 -7.08
CA LYS A 66 20.96 4.45 -7.40
C LYS A 66 20.80 3.01 -6.90
N GLU A 67 20.16 2.84 -5.75
CA GLU A 67 19.97 1.53 -5.12
C GLU A 67 18.71 0.82 -5.62
N ASP A 68 17.71 1.58 -6.04
CA ASP A 68 16.39 1.06 -6.39
C ASP A 68 16.21 0.81 -7.90
N LEU A 69 17.21 1.15 -8.72
CA LEU A 69 17.16 1.09 -10.20
C LEU A 69 16.83 -0.32 -10.75
N LEU A 70 17.22 -1.37 -10.04
CA LEU A 70 16.94 -2.77 -10.40
C LEU A 70 15.85 -3.43 -9.54
N LEU A 71 15.46 -2.80 -8.43
CA LEU A 71 14.49 -3.34 -7.46
C LEU A 71 13.10 -2.74 -7.64
N SER A 72 13.03 -1.49 -8.09
CA SER A 72 11.80 -0.73 -8.29
C SER A 72 11.53 -0.46 -9.77
N LYS A 73 10.26 -0.25 -10.11
CA LYS A 73 9.83 0.10 -11.48
C LYS A 73 8.69 1.10 -11.42
N GLY A 74 8.58 1.94 -12.44
CA GLY A 74 7.47 2.89 -12.57
C GLY A 74 6.10 2.22 -12.72
N TRP A 75 6.00 1.03 -13.33
CA TRP A 75 4.77 0.24 -13.35
C TRP A 75 5.06 -1.21 -13.76
N GLY A 76 4.42 -2.18 -13.11
CA GLY A 76 4.52 -3.59 -13.45
C GLY A 76 5.73 -4.26 -12.81
N LYS A 77 6.16 -5.38 -13.40
CA LYS A 77 7.25 -6.22 -12.88
C LYS A 77 8.55 -6.01 -13.68
N ASN A 78 9.69 -6.15 -13.02
CA ASN A 78 11.02 -6.25 -13.64
C ASN A 78 11.65 -7.63 -13.30
N PHE A 79 12.98 -7.71 -13.16
CA PHE A 79 13.66 -8.95 -12.74
C PHE A 79 13.43 -9.30 -11.27
N SER A 80 13.06 -8.34 -10.42
CA SER A 80 12.65 -8.62 -9.05
C SER A 80 11.30 -9.35 -9.02
N ASN A 81 11.03 -10.06 -7.93
CA ASN A 81 9.74 -10.72 -7.75
C ASN A 81 8.61 -9.76 -7.32
N ILE A 82 8.78 -8.45 -7.54
CA ILE A 82 7.88 -7.39 -7.11
C ILE A 82 7.13 -6.81 -8.32
N TRP A 83 5.80 -6.75 -8.21
CA TRP A 83 4.95 -6.02 -9.14
C TRP A 83 4.61 -4.65 -8.56
N TRP A 84 5.01 -3.60 -9.28
CA TRP A 84 4.84 -2.21 -8.84
C TRP A 84 3.54 -1.61 -9.37
N ALA A 85 2.84 -0.88 -8.50
CA ALA A 85 1.77 0.03 -8.89
C ALA A 85 2.28 1.15 -9.79
N CYS A 86 1.38 1.77 -10.56
CA CYS A 86 1.72 2.82 -11.51
C CYS A 86 2.15 4.11 -10.82
N ASP A 87 3.46 4.37 -10.83
CA ASP A 87 4.11 5.60 -10.42
C ASP A 87 5.20 5.98 -11.44
N MET A 88 4.77 6.35 -12.64
CA MET A 88 5.65 6.76 -13.74
C MET A 88 6.51 7.99 -13.41
N ASN A 89 6.06 8.80 -12.45
CA ASN A 89 6.79 10.00 -12.02
C ASN A 89 7.97 9.68 -11.11
N ARG A 90 8.13 8.43 -10.64
CA ARG A 90 9.26 8.00 -9.81
C ARG A 90 10.61 8.41 -10.42
N THR A 91 10.85 8.05 -11.67
CA THR A 91 12.11 8.38 -12.37
C THR A 91 12.30 9.88 -12.53
N CYS A 92 11.22 10.61 -12.85
CA CYS A 92 11.29 12.07 -13.03
C CYS A 92 11.54 12.80 -11.71
N ARG A 93 10.91 12.38 -10.60
CA ARG A 93 11.10 12.97 -9.27
C ARG A 93 12.54 12.86 -8.82
N ASP A 94 13.17 11.71 -9.04
CA ASP A 94 14.54 11.49 -8.60
C ASP A 94 15.55 12.32 -9.41
N VAL A 95 15.32 12.48 -10.71
CA VAL A 95 16.16 13.32 -11.59
C VAL A 95 16.02 14.80 -11.23
N LEU A 96 14.80 15.27 -10.97
CA LEU A 96 14.53 16.68 -10.67
C LEU A 96 15.00 17.10 -9.27
N ASN A 97 15.08 16.16 -8.31
CA ASN A 97 15.48 16.44 -6.93
C ASN A 97 16.96 16.08 -6.64
N ASN A 98 17.83 16.06 -7.64
CA ASN A 98 19.26 15.71 -7.49
C ASN A 98 19.52 14.36 -6.77
N GLY A 99 18.62 13.39 -6.91
CA GLY A 99 18.73 12.08 -6.26
C GLY A 99 18.24 12.02 -4.82
N GLU A 100 17.74 13.12 -4.24
CA GLU A 100 17.01 13.10 -2.97
C GLU A 100 15.52 12.90 -3.22
N SER A 101 15.04 11.66 -3.08
CA SER A 101 13.61 11.36 -3.19
C SER A 101 12.87 11.98 -2.00
N ALA A 102 12.29 13.17 -2.21
CA ALA A 102 11.62 14.04 -1.23
C ALA A 102 10.59 13.34 -0.31
N GLY A 103 11.05 12.63 0.72
CA GLY A 103 10.19 11.94 1.70
C GLY A 103 9.48 10.68 1.18
N TRP A 104 9.83 10.17 0.00
CA TRP A 104 9.14 9.03 -0.61
C TRP A 104 9.67 7.68 -0.11
N TYR A 105 8.76 6.73 0.08
CA TYR A 105 9.08 5.36 0.49
C TYR A 105 8.60 4.34 -0.53
N ASN A 106 9.36 3.25 -0.63
CA ASN A 106 8.99 1.99 -1.23
C ASN A 106 8.31 1.14 -0.18
N ILE A 107 7.08 0.72 -0.44
CA ILE A 107 6.38 -0.26 0.38
C ILE A 107 6.19 -1.52 -0.46
N VAL A 108 6.53 -2.68 0.10
CA VAL A 108 6.31 -3.97 -0.54
C VAL A 108 5.53 -4.89 0.40
N ILE A 109 4.42 -5.41 -0.09
CA ILE A 109 3.55 -6.31 0.65
C ILE A 109 3.77 -7.75 0.17
N ASP A 110 4.17 -8.60 1.10
CA ASP A 110 4.07 -10.05 0.99
C ASP A 110 2.75 -10.51 1.60
N ASN A 111 1.87 -11.08 0.77
CA ASN A 111 0.62 -11.71 1.20
C ASN A 111 0.59 -13.22 0.91
N GLY A 112 1.75 -13.85 0.72
CA GLY A 112 1.89 -15.27 0.41
C GLY A 112 1.64 -15.67 -1.04
N GLU A 113 1.22 -14.75 -1.92
CA GLU A 113 1.16 -15.03 -3.36
C GLU A 113 2.56 -15.04 -3.99
N LYS A 114 2.68 -15.63 -5.19
CA LYS A 114 3.96 -15.76 -5.91
C LYS A 114 4.66 -14.44 -6.23
N THR A 115 3.93 -13.33 -6.35
CA THR A 115 4.48 -12.02 -6.71
C THR A 115 4.18 -11.02 -5.60
N LEU A 116 5.20 -10.28 -5.15
CA LEU A 116 5.08 -9.26 -4.12
C LEU A 116 4.44 -7.98 -4.70
N LYS A 117 3.80 -7.16 -3.86
CA LYS A 117 3.07 -5.96 -4.31
C LYS A 117 3.79 -4.71 -3.84
N GLY A 118 4.42 -4.01 -4.78
CA GLY A 118 5.13 -2.77 -4.54
C GLY A 118 4.27 -1.54 -4.82
N PHE A 119 4.38 -0.51 -3.99
CA PHE A 119 3.84 0.82 -4.27
C PHE A 119 4.68 1.90 -3.58
N SER A 120 4.48 3.14 -4.01
CA SER A 120 5.12 4.32 -3.39
C SER A 120 4.24 4.88 -2.28
N SER A 121 4.83 5.37 -1.19
CA SER A 121 4.12 6.18 -0.20
C SER A 121 4.81 7.52 0.04
N THR A 122 4.03 8.57 0.26
CA THR A 122 4.49 9.91 0.63
C THR A 122 4.71 10.07 2.14
N ASN A 123 4.09 9.21 2.95
CA ASN A 123 4.16 9.26 4.40
C ASN A 123 4.07 7.85 4.98
N TYR A 124 5.23 7.19 5.03
CA TYR A 124 5.38 5.86 5.59
C TYR A 124 4.95 5.79 7.07
N ASP A 125 5.30 6.79 7.88
CA ASP A 125 5.06 6.74 9.32
C ASP A 125 3.56 6.68 9.63
N SER A 126 2.76 7.54 8.99
CA SER A 126 1.31 7.50 9.11
C SER A 126 0.69 6.23 8.54
N PHE A 127 1.22 5.72 7.42
CA PHE A 127 0.75 4.45 6.84
C PHE A 127 0.95 3.27 7.80
N ILE A 128 2.16 3.12 8.37
CA ILE A 128 2.43 2.01 9.30
C ILE A 128 1.70 2.19 10.63
N GLN A 129 1.59 3.41 11.16
CA GLN A 129 0.81 3.65 12.37
C GLN A 129 -0.65 3.22 12.20
N ALA A 130 -1.25 3.49 11.04
CA ALA A 130 -2.61 3.07 10.73
C ALA A 130 -2.73 1.55 10.45
N LEU A 131 -1.73 0.92 9.80
CA LEU A 131 -1.77 -0.50 9.43
C LEU A 131 -1.48 -1.44 10.61
N ARG A 132 -0.52 -1.07 11.46
CA ARG A 132 0.05 -1.96 12.48
C ARG A 132 -0.96 -2.58 13.44
N PRO A 133 -2.01 -1.88 13.91
CA PRO A 133 -3.02 -2.47 14.80
C PRO A 133 -3.82 -3.62 14.17
N PHE A 134 -3.89 -3.67 12.82
CA PHE A 134 -4.72 -4.64 12.10
C PHE A 134 -3.91 -5.81 11.54
N LEU A 135 -2.57 -5.74 11.58
CA LEU A 135 -1.71 -6.81 11.08
C LEU A 135 -1.90 -8.09 11.92
N PRO A 136 -1.80 -9.28 11.29
CA PRO A 136 -1.67 -10.53 12.02
C PRO A 136 -0.52 -10.48 13.02
N LYS A 137 -0.65 -11.19 14.15
CA LYS A 137 0.37 -11.20 15.22
C LYS A 137 1.74 -11.66 14.72
N GLU A 138 1.73 -12.55 13.74
CA GLU A 138 2.90 -13.18 13.14
C GLU A 138 3.46 -12.36 11.96
N ALA A 139 2.78 -11.29 11.54
CA ALA A 139 3.22 -10.48 10.43
C ALA A 139 4.43 -9.62 10.82
N LEU A 140 5.40 -9.54 9.90
CA LEU A 140 6.64 -8.80 10.11
C LEU A 140 6.59 -7.43 9.43
N VAL A 141 7.21 -6.44 10.06
CA VAL A 141 7.46 -5.12 9.45
C VAL A 141 8.96 -4.93 9.39
N MET A 142 9.53 -4.90 8.18
CA MET A 142 10.98 -4.98 7.97
C MET A 142 11.49 -3.78 7.17
N GLN A 143 12.57 -3.17 7.65
CA GLN A 143 13.26 -2.13 6.90
C GLN A 143 14.12 -2.75 5.79
N GLY A 144 14.11 -2.14 4.61
CA GLY A 144 14.80 -2.59 3.42
C GLY A 144 13.85 -3.09 2.33
N MET A 145 14.43 -3.75 1.34
CA MET A 145 13.71 -4.42 0.25
C MET A 145 13.94 -5.94 0.37
N PRO A 146 12.97 -6.77 -0.03
CA PRO A 146 13.12 -8.23 -0.06
C PRO A 146 14.15 -8.69 -1.10
#